data_AF-A0A0D0HAX1-F1
#
_entry.id   AF-A0A0D0HAX1-F1
#
_cell.length_a   1.000
_cell.length_b   1.000
_cell.length_c   1.000
_cell.angle_alpha   90.00
_cell.angle_beta   90.00
_cell.angle_gamma   90.00
#
_symmetry.space_group_name_H-M   'P 1'
#
loop_
_entity.id
_entity.type
_entity.pdbx_description
1 polymer ?
#
loop_
_entity_poly.entity_id
_entity_poly.type
_entity_poly.pdbx_seq_one_letter_code
_entity_poly.pdbx_strand_id
1 'polypeptide(L)' 'MEELNQLKLVLVKNKKTNKWLAEQLGVNQTTVSKWCTNTTQPDLATLKRISELLNVNVSEIINFD' A
#
# COMPACT_ATOMS: atom_id res chain seq x y z
N MET A 1 12.76 9.66 -10.31
CA MET A 1 11.38 9.62 -9.78
C MET A 1 11.54 9.21 -8.34
N GLU A 2 11.24 10.10 -7.39
CA GLU A 2 11.35 9.79 -5.97
C GLU A 2 10.45 8.59 -5.64
N GLU A 3 10.97 7.66 -4.83
CA GLU A 3 10.21 6.52 -4.31
C GLU A 3 9.24 7.00 -3.21
N LEU A 4 8.22 7.75 -3.63
CA LEU A 4 7.19 8.31 -2.75
C LEU A 4 6.39 7.19 -2.06
N ASN A 5 6.04 6.12 -2.78
CA ASN A 5 5.23 5.02 -2.24
C ASN A 5 6.11 3.88 -1.73
N GLN A 6 5.96 3.57 -0.45
CA GLN A 6 6.67 2.53 0.30
C GLN A 6 5.77 1.31 0.62
N LEU A 7 4.56 1.24 0.05
CA LEU A 7 3.56 0.18 0.31
C LEU A 7 4.15 -1.22 0.17
N LYS A 8 4.99 -1.45 -0.85
CA LYS A 8 5.63 -2.75 -1.07
C LYS A 8 6.52 -3.13 0.12
N LEU A 9 7.33 -2.20 0.64
CA LEU A 9 8.18 -2.45 1.80
C LEU A 9 7.34 -2.69 3.06
N VAL A 10 6.29 -1.89 3.28
CA VAL A 10 5.38 -2.03 4.42
C VAL A 10 4.69 -3.40 4.40
N LEU A 11 4.23 -3.88 3.24
CA LEU A 11 3.62 -5.20 3.10
C LEU A 11 4.61 -6.32 3.46
N VAL A 12 5.86 -6.22 3.00
CA VAL A 12 6.91 -7.20 3.33
C VAL A 12 7.23 -7.19 4.82
N LYS A 13 7.41 -6.01 5.44
CA LYS A 13 7.66 -5.86 6.89
C LYS A 13 6.53 -6.48 7.72
N ASN A 14 5.29 -6.34 7.27
CA ASN A 14 4.10 -6.89 7.93
C ASN A 14 3.77 -8.33 7.52
N LYS A 15 4.61 -9.00 6.71
CA LYS A 15 4.39 -10.36 6.20
C LYS A 15 3.02 -10.52 5.50
N LYS A 16 2.57 -9.48 4.81
CA LYS A 16 1.32 -9.46 4.05
C LYS A 16 1.61 -9.55 2.55
N THR A 17 0.69 -10.18 1.82
CA THR A 17 0.80 -10.33 0.36
C THR A 17 -0.10 -9.32 -0.35
N ASN A 18 0.18 -9.05 -1.63
CA ASN A 18 -0.71 -8.24 -2.47
C ASN A 18 -2.12 -8.83 -2.54
N LYS A 19 -2.24 -10.17 -2.54
CA LYS A 19 -3.53 -10.87 -2.53
C LYS A 19 -4.30 -10.59 -1.23
N TRP A 20 -3.62 -10.68 -0.08
CA TRP A 20 -4.25 -10.39 1.21
C TRP A 20 -4.79 -8.96 1.25
N LEU A 21 -4.00 -7.96 0.84
CA LEU A 21 -4.45 -6.57 0.88
C LEU A 21 -5.61 -6.34 -0.09
N ALA A 22 -5.57 -6.96 -1.27
CA ALA A 22 -6.64 -6.89 -2.26
C ALA A 22 -7.97 -7.44 -1.71
N GLU A 23 -7.92 -8.57 -0.99
CA GLU A 23 -9.08 -9.16 -0.31
C GLU A 23 -9.65 -8.23 0.77
N GLN A 24 -8.80 -7.58 1.58
CA GLN A 24 -9.25 -6.65 2.62
C GLN A 24 -9.89 -5.36 2.07
N LEU A 25 -9.44 -4.92 0.89
CA LEU A 25 -9.92 -3.69 0.24
C LEU A 25 -11.05 -3.97 -0.76
N GLY A 26 -11.35 -5.23 -1.08
CA GLY A 26 -12.35 -5.58 -2.10
C GLY A 26 -11.94 -5.16 -3.51
N VAL A 27 -10.64 -5.14 -3.81
CA VAL A 27 -10.08 -4.75 -5.12
C VAL A 27 -9.38 -5.93 -5.78
N ASN A 28 -9.04 -5.79 -7.06
CA ASN A 28 -8.25 -6.81 -7.76
C ASN A 28 -6.79 -6.80 -7.27
N GLN A 29 -6.17 -7.98 -7.15
CA GLN A 29 -4.74 -8.13 -6.84
C GLN A 29 -3.84 -7.34 -7.80
N THR A 30 -4.21 -7.23 -9.08
CA THR A 30 -3.47 -6.41 -10.06
C THR A 30 -3.46 -4.94 -9.69
N THR A 31 -4.52 -4.42 -9.05
CA THR A 31 -4.58 -3.03 -8.58
C THR A 31 -3.53 -2.79 -7.49
N VAL A 32 -3.48 -3.68 -6.49
CA VAL A 32 -2.45 -3.61 -5.43
C VAL A 32 -1.04 -3.76 -6.01
N SER A 33 -0.88 -4.64 -7.00
CA SER A 33 0.41 -4.81 -7.69
C SER A 33 0.86 -3.52 -8.37
N LYS A 34 -0.05 -2.80 -9.04
CA LYS A 34 0.24 -1.51 -9.69
C LYS A 34 0.59 -0.42 -8.69
N TRP A 35 -0.01 -0.43 -7.49
CA TRP A 35 0.39 0.45 -6.39
C TRP A 35 1.81 0.14 -5.92
N CYS A 36 2.15 -1.13 -5.71
CA CYS A 36 3.50 -1.56 -5.31
C CYS A 36 4.58 -1.30 -6.38
N THR A 37 4.22 -1.16 -7.66
CA THR A 37 5.15 -0.82 -8.76
C THR A 37 5.09 0.65 -9.17
N ASN A 38 4.42 1.51 -8.39
CA ASN A 38 4.26 2.93 -8.68
C ASN A 38 3.60 3.26 -10.04
N THR A 39 2.93 2.29 -10.66
CA THR A 39 2.24 2.48 -11.95
C THR A 39 0.97 3.31 -11.78
N THR A 40 0.30 3.14 -10.64
CA THR A 40 -0.86 3.94 -10.22
C THR A 40 -0.74 4.16 -8.72
N GLN A 41 -1.40 5.18 -8.17
CA GLN A 41 -1.42 5.41 -6.72
C GLN A 41 -2.81 5.13 -6.14
N PRO A 42 -2.90 4.59 -4.91
CA PRO A 42 -4.14 4.58 -4.15
C PRO A 42 -4.53 6.02 -3.81
N ASP A 43 -5.84 6.29 -3.74
CA ASP A 43 -6.33 7.58 -3.25
C ASP A 43 -6.13 7.73 -1.73
N LEU A 44 -6.35 8.93 -1.21
CA LEU A 44 -6.14 9.23 0.21
C LEU A 44 -7.01 8.37 1.14
N ALA A 45 -8.26 8.09 0.74
CA ALA A 45 -9.17 7.25 1.52
C ALA A 45 -8.66 5.80 1.60
N THR A 46 -8.16 5.28 0.48
CA THR A 46 -7.57 3.95 0.37
C THR A 46 -6.26 3.87 1.17
N LEU A 47 -5.41 4.89 1.10
CA LEU A 47 -4.18 4.99 1.90
C LEU A 47 -4.47 4.93 3.40
N LYS A 48 -5.45 5.70 3.87
CA LYS A 48 -5.91 5.64 5.26
C LYS A 48 -6.35 4.23 5.63
N ARG A 49 -7.16 3.58 4.79
CA ARG A 49 -7.62 2.22 5.05
C ARG A 49 -6.48 1.19 5.06
N ILE A 50 -5.48 1.34 4.19
CA ILE A 50 -4.28 0.51 4.19
C ILE A 50 -3.52 0.67 5.51
N SER A 51 -3.33 1.91 5.99
CA SER A 51 -2.65 2.16 7.27
C SER A 51 -3.38 1.51 8.46
N GLU A 52 -4.72 1.56 8.47
CA GLU A 52 -5.55 0.91 9.49
C GLU A 52 -5.44 -0.62 9.43
N LEU A 53 -5.49 -1.21 8.23
CA LEU A 53 -5.38 -2.67 8.03
C LEU A 53 -4.00 -3.22 8.40
N LEU A 54 -2.95 -2.45 8.17
CA LEU A 54 -1.57 -2.84 8.47
C LEU A 54 -1.13 -2.40 9.88
N ASN A 55 -1.96 -1.61 10.58
CA ASN A 55 -1.65 -1.03 11.88
C ASN A 55 -0.31 -0.27 11.89
N VAL A 56 -0.11 0.59 10.90
CA VAL A 56 1.08 1.43 10.70
C VAL A 56 0.68 2.89 10.54
N ASN A 57 1.63 3.82 10.68
CA ASN A 57 1.37 5.21 10.31
C ASN A 57 1.32 5.38 8.78
N VAL A 58 0.52 6.33 8.26
CA VAL A 58 0.53 6.69 6.83
C VAL A 58 1.93 7.15 6.38
N SER A 59 2.72 7.77 7.27
CA SER A 59 4.12 8.14 7.03
C SER A 59 5.06 6.96 6.84
N GLU A 60 4.64 5.73 7.16
CA GLU A 60 5.40 4.53 6.81
C GLU A 60 5.11 4.06 5.39
N ILE A 61 3.95 4.43 4.84
CA ILE A 61 3.51 4.08 3.48
C ILE A 61 3.98 5.14 2.47
N ILE A 62 4.11 6.40 2.89
CA ILE A 62 4.51 7.53 2.03
C ILE A 62 5.82 8.11 2.55
N ASN A 63 6.83 8.21 1.68
CA ASN A 63 8.06 8.92 1.99
C ASN A 63 7.83 10.44 1.94
N PHE A 64 8.16 11.16 3.01
CA PHE A 64 8.01 12.62 3.11
C PHE A 64 9.35 13.37 3.02
N ASP A 65 10.46 12.65 2.91
CA ASP A 65 11.81 13.19 2.78
C ASP A 65 12.12 13.70 1.36
#